data_AF-A0A9P0D748-F1
#
_entry.id   AF-A0A9P0D748-F1
#
_cell.length_a   1.000
_cell.length_b   1.000
_cell.length_c   1.000
_cell.angle_alpha   90.00
_cell.angle_beta   90.00
_cell.angle_gamma   90.00
#
_symmetry.space_group_name_H-M   'P 1'
#
loop_
_entity.id
_entity.type
_entity.pdbx_description
1 polymer ?
#
loop_
_entity_poly.entity_id
_entity_poly.type
_entity_poly.pdbx_seq_one_letter_code
_entity_poly.pdbx_strand_id
1 'polypeptide(L)'
;MAGHLGGLQAKVKEKFKHAIFVYCIEHRLNLVLSRSMDNIKDCKVFFSTLSGLASFFSKLSKRTRALDIHVQKRFPKVAPTRWNYNGRLVQTVFQYRDSLIQFFQDVWDNKETWDAETVTAAKGYLHWLKQNFDFNFLLNIFAEIFPFTDILFDMLQTKSNDIGFCIKQIDDFKNKMNKKRDQFEHFWNKTQNIGLEPERKRIRIDNVGDRETSYRRLYADIFDNILQHMNSRFQNFNELKFVELCNFNISNYDSSKFPSEAFNSLKLNYEIFFDIPALKSQLSVVYETAEISDKKTPINVLNFLITTGLSKSLCEVVKLCELVLTIPATSAPVEQSFSVSKRIKSFIRNSTSEDILSNLAPISIEKKLVKSYQKIQNFTIL
;
A
#
# COMPACT_ATOMS: atom_id res chain seq x y z
N MET A 1 12.27 2.25 10.27
CA MET A 1 11.62 2.88 11.45
C MET A 1 11.14 1.86 12.50
N ALA A 2 10.80 0.63 12.13
CA ALA A 2 10.36 -0.43 13.05
C ALA A 2 11.48 -1.40 13.50
N GLY A 3 12.72 -0.94 13.58
CA GLY A 3 13.83 -1.79 14.04
C GLY A 3 13.63 -2.16 15.52
N HIS A 4 13.67 -3.44 15.85
CA HIS A 4 13.54 -3.93 17.22
C HIS A 4 14.70 -3.46 18.13
N LEU A 5 15.87 -3.19 17.53
CA LEU A 5 17.03 -2.58 18.18
C LEU A 5 17.17 -1.14 17.67
N GLY A 6 16.99 -0.16 18.55
CA GLY A 6 17.25 1.27 18.28
C GLY A 6 16.28 1.98 17.30
N GLY A 7 15.25 1.29 16.80
CA GLY A 7 14.22 1.89 15.94
C GLY A 7 13.27 2.82 16.71
N LEU A 8 12.56 3.69 15.99
CA LEU A 8 11.55 4.60 16.54
C LEU A 8 10.52 3.85 17.40
N GLN A 9 10.10 2.67 16.95
CA GLN A 9 9.20 1.80 17.69
C GLN A 9 9.74 1.45 19.08
N ALA A 10 11.01 1.04 19.18
CA ALA A 10 11.62 0.67 20.46
C ALA A 10 11.71 1.88 21.40
N LYS A 11 12.13 3.05 20.88
CA LYS A 11 12.19 4.30 21.65
C LYS A 11 10.83 4.78 22.15
N VAL A 12 9.77 4.61 21.36
CA VAL A 12 8.41 4.95 21.78
C VAL A 12 7.92 3.97 22.84
N LYS A 13 8.15 2.66 22.67
CA LYS A 13 7.78 1.64 23.67
C LYS A 13 8.52 1.77 25.00
N GLU A 14 9.75 2.28 24.98
CA GLU A 14 10.52 2.58 26.20
C GLU A 14 9.82 3.62 27.07
N LYS A 15 9.26 4.67 26.45
CA LYS A 15 8.50 5.72 27.14
C LYS A 15 7.03 5.34 27.41
N PHE A 16 6.41 4.64 26.46
CA PHE A 16 4.99 4.28 26.46
C PHE A 16 4.84 2.77 26.28
N LYS A 17 4.91 2.02 27.39
CA LYS A 17 4.90 0.54 27.39
C LYS A 17 3.66 -0.08 26.73
N HIS A 18 2.52 0.60 26.83
CA HIS A 18 1.23 0.16 26.29
C HIS A 18 0.94 0.69 24.86
N ALA A 19 1.91 1.36 24.22
CA ALA A 19 1.73 1.83 22.86
C ALA A 19 1.75 0.66 21.86
N ILE A 20 0.63 0.45 21.18
CA ILE A 20 0.55 -0.51 20.07
C ILE A 20 1.22 0.12 18.85
N PHE A 21 2.12 -0.65 18.26
CA PHE A 21 2.76 -0.25 17.02
C PHE A 21 1.93 -0.74 15.83
N VAL A 22 1.26 0.20 15.16
CA VAL A 22 0.44 -0.08 13.98
C VAL A 22 1.15 0.44 12.74
N TYR A 23 1.42 -0.45 11.79
CA TYR A 23 1.77 -0.02 10.45
C TYR A 23 0.50 0.44 9.72
N CYS A 24 0.60 1.54 8.97
CA CYS A 24 -0.45 1.90 8.03
C CYS A 24 -0.70 0.76 7.03
N ILE A 25 -1.97 0.52 6.72
CA ILE A 25 -2.43 -0.50 5.77
C ILE A 25 -1.71 -0.40 4.41
N GLU A 26 -1.63 0.80 3.83
CA GLU A 26 -0.93 1.03 2.56
C GLU A 26 0.54 0.61 2.65
N HIS A 27 1.20 0.98 3.75
CA HIS A 27 2.60 0.62 3.95
C HIS A 27 2.79 -0.89 4.10
N ARG A 28 1.87 -1.58 4.80
CA ARG A 28 1.91 -3.04 4.95
C ARG A 28 1.78 -3.73 3.60
N LEU A 29 0.76 -3.40 2.81
CA LEU A 29 0.56 -4.00 1.50
C LEU A 29 1.76 -3.78 0.57
N ASN A 30 2.27 -2.55 0.53
CA ASN A 30 3.45 -2.24 -0.27
C ASN A 30 4.71 -3.01 0.20
N LEU A 31 4.87 -3.19 1.50
CA LEU A 31 5.96 -3.98 2.07
C LEU A 31 5.80 -5.48 1.87
N VAL A 32 4.58 -6.01 1.86
CA VAL A 32 4.34 -7.44 1.56
C VAL A 32 5.03 -7.75 0.25
N LEU A 33 4.72 -7.00 -0.79
CA LEU A 33 5.08 -7.41 -2.13
C LEU A 33 6.47 -6.95 -2.55
N SER A 34 6.92 -5.75 -2.15
CA SER A 34 8.33 -5.37 -2.37
C SER A 34 9.29 -6.37 -1.73
N ARG A 35 8.97 -6.87 -0.52
CA ARG A 35 9.77 -7.91 0.15
C ARG A 35 9.57 -9.29 -0.45
N SER A 36 8.35 -9.67 -0.85
CA SER A 36 8.13 -10.93 -1.57
C SER A 36 8.96 -10.99 -2.86
N MET A 37 9.04 -9.87 -3.59
CA MET A 37 9.77 -9.78 -4.86
C MET A 37 11.29 -9.73 -4.65
N ASP A 38 11.77 -9.03 -3.61
CA ASP A 38 13.20 -8.95 -3.31
C ASP A 38 13.79 -10.29 -2.85
N ASN A 39 12.97 -11.17 -2.28
CA ASN A 39 13.39 -12.51 -1.84
C ASN A 39 13.69 -13.46 -3.02
N ILE A 40 13.09 -13.23 -4.19
CA ILE A 40 13.22 -14.09 -5.37
C ILE A 40 14.11 -13.39 -6.40
N LYS A 41 15.27 -13.99 -6.72
CA LYS A 41 16.26 -13.39 -7.63
C LYS A 41 15.68 -13.06 -9.01
N ASP A 42 14.90 -13.98 -9.59
CA ASP A 42 14.29 -13.77 -10.91
C ASP A 42 13.29 -12.60 -10.89
N CYS A 43 12.46 -12.48 -9.84
CA CYS A 43 11.56 -11.34 -9.65
C CYS A 43 12.32 -10.02 -9.50
N LYS A 44 13.42 -10.01 -8.75
CA LYS A 44 14.26 -8.81 -8.59
C LYS A 44 14.83 -8.32 -9.92
N VAL A 45 15.32 -9.23 -10.76
CA VAL A 45 15.82 -8.91 -12.11
C VAL A 45 14.69 -8.38 -12.99
N PHE A 46 13.51 -9.02 -12.94
CA PHE A 46 12.32 -8.59 -13.66
C PHE A 46 11.89 -7.16 -13.32
N PHE A 47 11.70 -6.83 -12.04
CA PHE A 47 11.29 -5.48 -11.62
C PHE A 47 12.38 -4.42 -11.84
N SER A 48 13.65 -4.79 -11.73
CA SER A 48 14.76 -3.90 -12.08
C SER A 48 14.71 -3.51 -13.56
N THR A 49 14.36 -4.47 -14.43
CA THR A 49 14.27 -4.26 -15.87
C THR A 49 13.06 -3.44 -16.25
N LEU A 50 11.90 -3.70 -15.64
CA LEU A 50 10.72 -2.84 -15.80
C LEU A 50 10.99 -1.40 -15.36
N SER A 51 11.67 -1.23 -14.22
CA SER A 51 12.05 0.10 -13.73
C SER A 51 13.05 0.79 -14.67
N GLY A 52 13.97 0.03 -15.26
CA GLY A 52 14.85 0.50 -16.33
C GLY A 52 14.07 0.97 -17.56
N LEU A 53 13.08 0.19 -18.00
CA LEU A 53 12.21 0.51 -19.13
C LEU A 53 11.42 1.81 -18.90
N ALA A 54 10.82 1.97 -17.72
CA ALA A 54 10.14 3.22 -17.36
C ALA A 54 11.12 4.40 -17.33
N SER A 55 12.33 4.19 -16.80
CA SER A 55 13.38 5.21 -16.73
C SER A 55 13.85 5.62 -18.12
N PHE A 56 13.97 4.67 -19.05
CA PHE A 56 14.35 4.91 -20.44
C PHE A 56 13.45 5.94 -21.14
N PHE A 57 12.14 5.84 -20.95
CA PHE A 57 11.17 6.79 -21.50
C PHE A 57 11.08 8.12 -20.75
N SER A 58 11.44 8.13 -19.46
CA SER A 58 11.39 9.34 -18.62
C SER A 58 12.55 10.31 -18.83
N LYS A 59 13.70 9.82 -19.32
CA LYS A 59 14.95 10.60 -19.40
C LYS A 59 15.03 11.56 -20.58
N LEU A 60 14.36 11.28 -21.69
CA LEU A 60 14.53 12.04 -22.94
C LEU A 60 13.19 12.36 -23.61
N SER A 61 12.93 13.65 -23.82
CA SER A 61 11.70 14.17 -24.44
C SER A 61 11.46 13.62 -25.84
N LYS A 62 12.52 13.35 -26.62
CA LYS A 62 12.43 12.70 -27.94
C LYS A 62 11.86 11.28 -27.84
N ARG A 63 12.30 10.49 -26.84
CA ARG A 63 11.78 9.13 -26.58
C ARG A 63 10.35 9.18 -26.07
N THR A 64 10.05 10.15 -25.20
CA THR A 64 8.68 10.40 -24.72
C THR A 64 7.77 10.77 -25.90
N ARG A 65 8.18 11.65 -26.81
CA ARG A 65 7.38 12.00 -27.99
C ARG A 65 7.15 10.80 -28.93
N ALA A 66 8.18 10.00 -29.19
CA ALA A 66 8.04 8.79 -29.99
C ALA A 66 7.14 7.74 -29.31
N LEU A 67 7.21 7.59 -27.98
CA LEU A 67 6.29 6.75 -27.23
C LEU A 67 4.82 7.19 -27.39
N ASP A 68 4.53 8.50 -27.44
CA ASP A 68 3.15 8.97 -27.69
C ASP A 68 2.64 8.58 -29.08
N ILE A 69 3.52 8.57 -30.08
CA ILE A 69 3.17 8.22 -31.46
C ILE A 69 2.83 6.72 -31.56
N HIS A 70 3.65 5.86 -30.97
CA HIS A 70 3.51 4.40 -31.12
C HIS A 70 2.62 3.73 -30.08
N VAL A 71 2.62 4.20 -28.83
CA VAL A 71 1.97 3.52 -27.70
C VAL A 71 0.75 4.31 -27.18
N GLN A 72 0.69 5.63 -27.43
CA GLN A 72 -0.37 6.54 -26.96
C GLN A 72 -0.66 6.49 -25.44
N LYS A 73 0.21 5.83 -24.66
CA LYS A 73 0.13 5.71 -23.21
C LYS A 73 1.46 6.10 -22.58
N ARG A 74 1.39 7.03 -21.65
CA ARG A 74 2.53 7.47 -20.83
C ARG A 74 2.79 6.45 -19.71
N PHE A 75 4.06 6.09 -19.53
CA PHE A 75 4.48 5.30 -18.38
C PHE A 75 4.23 6.07 -17.07
N PRO A 76 3.92 5.36 -15.97
CA PRO A 76 3.81 5.99 -14.65
C PRO A 76 5.08 6.75 -14.29
N LYS A 77 4.94 7.91 -13.63
CA LYS A 77 6.08 8.65 -13.10
C LYS A 77 6.84 7.76 -12.10
N VAL A 78 8.16 7.65 -12.29
CA VAL A 78 9.04 6.76 -11.52
C VAL A 78 8.86 6.98 -10.01
N ALA A 79 8.28 5.98 -9.35
CA ALA A 79 8.05 5.94 -7.91
C ALA A 79 8.20 4.49 -7.41
N PRO A 80 9.40 3.89 -7.50
CA PRO A 80 9.64 2.46 -7.26
C PRO A 80 9.29 2.01 -5.84
N THR A 81 9.16 2.96 -4.90
CA THR A 81 8.79 2.70 -3.52
C THR A 81 7.28 2.61 -3.29
N ARG A 82 6.42 2.73 -4.32
CA ARG A 82 4.95 2.68 -4.19
C ARG A 82 4.36 1.50 -4.94
N TRP A 83 3.46 0.78 -4.27
CA TRP A 83 2.78 -0.39 -4.81
C TRP A 83 2.10 -0.10 -6.16
N ASN A 84 1.29 0.96 -6.20
CA ASN A 84 0.55 1.41 -7.37
C ASN A 84 1.45 1.75 -8.57
N TYR A 85 2.74 2.03 -8.37
CA TYR A 85 3.68 2.25 -9.47
C TYR A 85 4.01 0.93 -10.16
N ASN A 86 4.39 -0.11 -9.41
CA ASN A 86 4.76 -1.40 -9.99
C ASN A 86 3.57 -2.08 -10.66
N GLY A 87 2.37 -1.99 -10.06
CA GLY A 87 1.15 -2.53 -10.66
C GLY A 87 0.80 -1.85 -11.97
N ARG A 88 0.77 -0.52 -12.00
CA ARG A 88 0.52 0.24 -13.23
C ARG A 88 1.60 -0.01 -14.28
N LEU A 89 2.85 -0.18 -13.87
CA LEU A 89 3.97 -0.46 -14.77
C LEU A 89 3.82 -1.82 -15.45
N VAL A 90 3.56 -2.87 -14.67
CA VAL A 90 3.30 -4.22 -15.20
C VAL A 90 2.10 -4.22 -16.13
N GLN A 91 0.99 -3.60 -15.73
CA GLN A 91 -0.21 -3.51 -16.57
C GLN A 91 0.05 -2.75 -17.87
N THR A 92 0.81 -1.65 -17.81
CA THR A 92 1.17 -0.88 -19.02
C THR A 92 2.02 -1.73 -19.97
N VAL A 93 3.04 -2.42 -19.46
CA VAL A 93 3.90 -3.25 -20.31
C VAL A 93 3.16 -4.47 -20.86
N PHE A 94 2.27 -5.07 -20.07
CA PHE A 94 1.45 -6.20 -20.50
C PHE A 94 0.45 -5.79 -21.59
N GLN A 95 -0.31 -4.71 -21.40
CA GLN A 95 -1.33 -4.26 -22.35
C GLN A 95 -0.74 -3.71 -23.65
N TYR A 96 0.35 -2.97 -23.57
CA TYR A 96 0.97 -2.30 -24.72
C TYR A 96 2.21 -3.03 -25.22
N ARG A 97 2.34 -4.33 -24.93
CA ARG A 97 3.52 -5.14 -25.27
C ARG A 97 3.85 -5.06 -26.77
N ASP A 98 2.86 -5.27 -27.63
CA ASP A 98 3.08 -5.32 -29.07
C ASP A 98 3.44 -3.94 -29.63
N SER A 99 2.81 -2.88 -29.14
CA SER A 99 3.16 -1.50 -29.48
C SER A 99 4.57 -1.13 -29.01
N LEU A 100 5.01 -1.64 -27.85
CA LEU A 100 6.38 -1.46 -27.38
C LEU A 100 7.38 -2.23 -28.25
N ILE A 101 7.04 -3.44 -28.68
CA ILE A 101 7.86 -4.21 -29.62
C ILE A 101 8.01 -3.45 -30.94
N GLN A 102 6.92 -2.92 -31.50
CA GLN A 102 6.94 -2.10 -32.71
C GLN A 102 7.83 -0.86 -32.52
N PHE A 103 7.65 -0.13 -31.42
CA PHE A 103 8.49 1.03 -31.10
C PHE A 103 9.98 0.68 -31.07
N PHE A 104 10.38 -0.41 -30.39
CA PHE A 104 11.79 -0.78 -30.31
C PHE A 104 12.33 -1.34 -31.63
N GLN A 105 11.47 -1.96 -32.44
CA GLN A 105 11.80 -2.38 -33.81
C GLN A 105 12.06 -1.15 -34.68
N ASP A 106 11.21 -0.13 -34.62
CA ASP A 106 11.36 1.11 -35.40
C ASP A 106 12.62 1.90 -34.99
N VAL A 107 12.97 1.90 -33.70
CA VAL A 107 14.23 2.48 -33.21
C VAL A 107 15.44 1.73 -33.75
N TRP A 108 15.35 0.40 -33.86
CA TRP A 108 16.41 -0.44 -34.42
C TRP A 108 16.58 -0.23 -35.92
N ASP A 109 15.48 -0.17 -36.65
CA ASP A 109 15.48 0.01 -38.10
C ASP A 109 15.96 1.42 -38.48
N ASN A 110 15.64 2.44 -37.67
CA ASN A 110 16.09 3.83 -37.85
C ASN A 110 17.27 4.21 -36.95
N LYS A 111 18.21 3.29 -36.71
CA LYS A 111 19.36 3.46 -35.79
C LYS A 111 20.17 4.74 -36.00
N GLU A 112 20.23 5.27 -37.21
CA GLU A 112 20.98 6.49 -37.57
C GLU A 112 20.37 7.76 -36.95
N THR A 113 19.07 7.73 -36.64
CA THR A 113 18.34 8.87 -36.07
C THR A 113 18.43 8.96 -34.54
N TRP A 114 19.03 7.96 -33.90
CA TRP A 114 19.08 7.79 -32.45
C TRP A 114 20.52 7.73 -31.95
N ASP A 115 20.73 8.15 -30.70
CA ASP A 115 22.02 8.00 -30.02
C ASP A 115 22.36 6.53 -29.74
N ALA A 116 23.66 6.23 -29.65
CA ALA A 116 24.16 4.87 -29.45
C ALA A 116 23.61 4.20 -28.18
N GLU A 117 23.38 4.96 -27.10
CA GLU A 117 22.77 4.45 -25.88
C GLU A 117 21.31 4.02 -26.12
N THR A 118 20.53 4.86 -26.82
CA THR A 118 19.14 4.54 -27.21
C THR A 118 19.07 3.26 -28.04
N VAL A 119 19.90 3.13 -29.07
CA VAL A 119 19.90 1.97 -29.97
C VAL A 119 20.28 0.69 -29.22
N THR A 120 21.30 0.76 -28.37
CA THR A 120 21.75 -0.39 -27.56
C THR A 120 20.69 -0.82 -26.55
N ALA A 121 20.08 0.13 -25.85
CA ALA A 121 19.00 -0.14 -24.90
C ALA A 121 17.76 -0.70 -25.61
N ALA A 122 17.40 -0.17 -26.77
CA ALA A 122 16.28 -0.64 -27.58
C ALA A 122 16.46 -2.11 -27.99
N LYS A 123 17.66 -2.50 -28.45
CA LYS A 123 17.98 -3.91 -28.75
C LYS A 123 17.78 -4.81 -27.52
N GLY A 124 18.22 -4.34 -26.35
CA GLY A 124 18.02 -5.04 -25.07
C GLY A 124 16.54 -5.24 -24.77
N TYR A 125 15.75 -4.17 -24.72
CA TYR A 125 14.32 -4.26 -24.41
C TYR A 125 13.53 -5.05 -25.45
N LEU A 126 13.90 -4.97 -26.73
CA LEU A 126 13.31 -5.77 -27.80
C LEU A 126 13.52 -7.27 -27.54
N HIS A 127 14.74 -7.68 -27.18
CA HIS A 127 15.03 -9.07 -26.83
C HIS A 127 14.22 -9.53 -25.60
N TRP A 128 14.13 -8.70 -24.56
CA TRP A 128 13.38 -9.03 -23.34
C TRP A 128 11.88 -9.18 -23.59
N LEU A 129 11.28 -8.26 -24.35
CA LEU A 129 9.85 -8.30 -24.66
C LEU A 129 9.52 -9.43 -25.63
N LYS A 130 10.33 -9.60 -26.69
CA LYS A 130 10.00 -10.49 -27.82
C LYS A 130 10.53 -11.91 -27.66
N GLN A 131 11.67 -12.14 -27.00
CA GLN A 131 12.38 -13.43 -27.03
C GLN A 131 12.55 -14.07 -25.66
N ASN A 132 12.66 -13.27 -24.59
CA ASN A 132 12.96 -13.80 -23.26
C ASN A 132 11.72 -14.40 -22.59
N PHE A 133 11.69 -15.73 -22.47
CA PHE A 133 10.56 -16.44 -21.84
C PHE A 133 10.39 -16.09 -20.35
N ASP A 134 11.48 -16.01 -19.58
CA ASP A 134 11.44 -15.74 -18.14
C ASP A 134 10.74 -14.41 -17.84
N PHE A 135 11.09 -13.36 -18.59
CA PHE A 135 10.47 -12.07 -18.46
C PHE A 135 8.98 -12.10 -18.77
N ASN A 136 8.57 -12.76 -19.87
CA ASN A 136 7.18 -12.86 -20.27
C ASN A 136 6.35 -13.75 -19.31
N PHE A 137 6.95 -14.82 -18.79
CA PHE A 137 6.35 -15.66 -17.74
C PHE A 137 6.05 -14.84 -16.49
N LEU A 138 7.03 -14.08 -15.97
CA LEU A 138 6.84 -13.20 -14.81
C LEU A 138 5.86 -12.06 -15.11
N LEU A 139 5.90 -11.47 -16.31
CA LEU A 139 4.97 -10.44 -16.75
C LEU A 139 3.53 -10.93 -16.68
N ASN A 140 3.26 -12.14 -17.15
CA ASN A 140 1.93 -12.76 -17.10
C ASN A 140 1.48 -13.04 -15.66
N ILE A 141 2.36 -13.59 -14.81
CA ILE A 141 2.03 -13.87 -13.40
C ILE A 141 1.62 -12.56 -12.71
N PHE A 142 2.48 -11.55 -12.79
CA PHE A 142 2.23 -10.29 -12.10
C PHE A 142 1.06 -9.52 -12.72
N ALA A 143 0.83 -9.62 -14.03
CA ALA A 143 -0.38 -9.06 -14.65
C ALA A 143 -1.67 -9.69 -14.13
N GLU A 144 -1.65 -10.96 -13.68
CA GLU A 144 -2.78 -11.58 -13.00
C GLU A 144 -2.87 -11.22 -11.51
N ILE A 145 -1.74 -11.04 -10.81
CA ILE A 145 -1.74 -10.72 -9.36
C ILE A 145 -2.14 -9.27 -9.08
N PHE A 146 -1.58 -8.31 -9.82
CA PHE A 146 -1.70 -6.88 -9.52
C PHE A 146 -3.15 -6.34 -9.49
N PRO A 147 -4.07 -6.76 -10.37
CA PRO A 147 -5.46 -6.32 -10.30
C PRO A 147 -6.13 -6.70 -8.97
N PHE A 148 -5.88 -7.89 -8.43
CA PHE A 148 -6.46 -8.29 -7.14
C PHE A 148 -5.90 -7.48 -5.98
N THR A 149 -4.60 -7.16 -6.03
CA THR A 149 -3.97 -6.34 -5.00
C THR A 149 -4.43 -4.89 -5.05
N ASP A 150 -4.70 -4.35 -6.24
CA ASP A 150 -5.20 -2.98 -6.41
C ASP A 150 -6.63 -2.87 -5.87
N ILE A 151 -7.48 -3.86 -6.16
CA ILE A 151 -8.83 -3.94 -5.58
C ILE A 151 -8.76 -4.04 -4.04
N LEU A 152 -7.88 -4.90 -3.51
CA LEU A 152 -7.69 -5.00 -2.06
C LEU A 152 -7.25 -3.66 -1.46
N PHE A 153 -6.29 -2.99 -2.11
CA PHE A 153 -5.78 -1.70 -1.68
C PHE A 153 -6.91 -0.66 -1.56
N ASP A 154 -7.71 -0.51 -2.60
CA ASP A 154 -8.81 0.46 -2.64
C ASP A 154 -9.88 0.13 -1.57
N MET A 155 -10.21 -1.16 -1.38
CA MET A 155 -11.16 -1.60 -0.36
C MET A 155 -10.68 -1.28 1.06
N LEU A 156 -9.43 -1.62 1.39
CA LEU A 156 -8.89 -1.38 2.73
C LEU A 156 -8.67 0.11 3.00
N GLN A 157 -8.36 0.91 1.98
CA GLN A 157 -8.25 2.36 2.12
C GLN A 157 -9.62 3.01 2.35
N THR A 158 -10.66 2.57 1.63
CA THR A 158 -12.01 3.15 1.72
C THR A 158 -12.70 2.82 3.04
N LYS A 159 -12.44 1.62 3.59
CA LYS A 159 -13.10 1.10 4.80
C LYS A 159 -12.14 0.88 5.97
N SER A 160 -11.09 1.70 6.08
CA SER A 160 -10.02 1.55 7.08
C SER A 160 -10.49 1.53 8.54
N ASN A 161 -11.67 2.06 8.83
CA ASN A 161 -12.26 2.11 10.17
C ASN A 161 -13.04 0.83 10.52
N ASP A 162 -13.37 0.00 9.52
CA ASP A 162 -14.03 -1.29 9.71
C ASP A 162 -12.98 -2.40 9.61
N ILE A 163 -12.33 -2.67 10.76
CA ILE A 163 -11.23 -3.64 10.83
C ILE A 163 -11.72 -5.05 10.51
N GLY A 164 -12.94 -5.41 10.90
CA GLY A 164 -13.54 -6.72 10.63
C GLY A 164 -13.77 -6.93 9.14
N PHE A 165 -14.31 -5.92 8.44
CA PHE A 165 -14.36 -5.93 6.97
C PHE A 165 -12.96 -6.07 6.37
N CYS A 166 -11.98 -5.31 6.88
CA CYS A 166 -10.61 -5.36 6.37
C CYS A 166 -9.97 -6.74 6.54
N ILE A 167 -10.12 -7.38 7.71
CA ILE A 167 -9.64 -8.75 7.98
C ILE A 167 -10.28 -9.72 7.00
N LYS A 168 -11.60 -9.64 6.82
CA LYS A 168 -12.32 -10.49 5.86
C LYS A 168 -11.81 -10.31 4.43
N GLN A 169 -11.60 -9.07 3.97
CA GLN A 169 -11.05 -8.81 2.63
C GLN A 169 -9.63 -9.35 2.46
N ILE A 170 -8.81 -9.28 3.51
CA ILE A 170 -7.46 -9.85 3.51
C ILE A 170 -7.53 -11.38 3.39
N ASP A 171 -8.43 -12.04 4.12
CA ASP A 171 -8.59 -13.49 4.05
C ASP A 171 -9.20 -13.93 2.72
N ASP A 172 -10.16 -13.19 2.18
CA ASP A 172 -10.69 -13.41 0.83
C ASP A 172 -9.59 -13.28 -0.24
N PHE A 173 -8.67 -12.31 -0.10
CA PHE A 173 -7.51 -12.17 -0.97
C PHE A 173 -6.56 -13.37 -0.84
N LYS A 174 -6.23 -13.81 0.38
CA LYS A 174 -5.40 -15.01 0.60
C LYS A 174 -6.02 -16.25 -0.04
N ASN A 175 -7.33 -16.43 0.12
CA ASN A 175 -8.06 -17.53 -0.50
C ASN A 175 -8.01 -17.47 -2.03
N LYS A 176 -8.13 -16.29 -2.63
CA LYS A 176 -7.97 -16.10 -4.08
C LYS A 176 -6.55 -16.42 -4.56
N MET A 177 -5.53 -15.98 -3.82
CA MET A 177 -4.13 -16.26 -4.15
C MET A 177 -3.80 -17.75 -4.03
N ASN A 178 -4.31 -18.45 -3.01
CA ASN A 178 -4.21 -19.91 -2.90
C ASN A 178 -4.84 -20.62 -4.09
N LYS A 179 -6.08 -20.26 -4.46
CA LYS A 179 -6.74 -20.84 -5.65
C LYS A 179 -5.94 -20.62 -6.93
N LYS A 180 -5.31 -19.45 -7.09
CA LYS A 180 -4.46 -19.14 -8.24
C LYS A 180 -3.15 -19.93 -8.23
N ARG A 181 -2.56 -20.15 -7.06
CA ARG A 181 -1.37 -21.00 -6.88
C ARG A 181 -1.61 -22.43 -7.39
N ASP A 182 -2.80 -22.98 -7.17
CA ASP A 182 -3.13 -24.34 -7.60
C ASP A 182 -3.48 -24.45 -9.10
N GLN A 183 -3.67 -23.33 -9.80
CA GLN A 183 -4.02 -23.26 -11.22
C GLN A 183 -2.80 -23.20 -12.16
N PHE A 184 -1.65 -23.71 -11.73
CA PHE A 184 -0.40 -23.65 -12.51
C PHE A 184 -0.56 -24.24 -13.91
N GLU A 185 -1.22 -25.38 -14.07
CA GLU A 185 -1.33 -26.07 -15.36
C GLU A 185 -2.10 -25.24 -16.39
N HIS A 186 -3.20 -24.61 -15.96
CA HIS A 186 -3.94 -23.70 -16.83
C HIS A 186 -3.10 -22.49 -17.22
N PHE A 187 -2.35 -21.92 -16.26
CA PHE A 187 -1.46 -20.79 -16.49
C PHE A 187 -0.30 -21.14 -17.45
N TRP A 188 0.27 -22.33 -17.30
CA TRP A 188 1.38 -22.84 -18.10
C TRP A 188 0.98 -23.01 -19.56
N ASN A 189 -0.16 -23.65 -19.82
CA ASN A 189 -0.68 -23.85 -21.19
C ASN A 189 -0.93 -22.51 -21.89
N LYS A 190 -1.48 -21.52 -21.17
CA LYS A 190 -1.68 -20.17 -21.70
C LYS A 190 -0.35 -19.47 -22.05
N THR A 191 0.70 -19.72 -21.28
CA THR A 191 2.01 -19.10 -21.47
C THR A 191 2.80 -19.75 -22.61
N GLN A 192 2.67 -21.06 -22.82
CA GLN A 192 3.28 -21.76 -23.96
C GLN A 192 2.72 -21.30 -25.31
N ASN A 193 1.43 -20.96 -25.37
CA ASN A 193 0.79 -20.48 -26.59
C ASN A 193 1.33 -19.13 -27.11
N ILE A 194 2.20 -18.45 -26.35
CA ILE A 194 2.86 -17.20 -26.77
C ILE A 194 3.99 -17.48 -27.79
N GLY A 195 4.33 -18.75 -28.04
CA GLY A 195 5.29 -19.15 -29.09
C GLY A 195 6.74 -18.86 -28.74
N LEU A 196 7.04 -18.60 -27.47
CA LEU A 196 8.40 -18.39 -26.96
C LEU A 196 8.87 -19.66 -26.25
N GLU A 197 10.04 -20.16 -26.64
CA GLU A 197 10.68 -21.25 -25.92
C GLU A 197 11.53 -20.73 -24.74
N PRO A 198 11.51 -21.42 -23.59
CA PRO A 198 12.39 -21.11 -22.47
C PRO A 198 13.87 -21.12 -22.89
N GLU A 199 14.60 -20.05 -22.59
CA GLU A 199 16.05 -20.00 -22.81
C GLU A 199 16.72 -21.12 -22.00
N ARG A 200 17.64 -21.87 -22.63
CA ARG A 200 18.47 -22.86 -21.93
C ARG A 200 19.41 -22.13 -20.97
N LYS A 201 18.99 -21.91 -19.72
CA LYS A 201 19.92 -21.56 -18.64
C LYS A 201 20.99 -22.65 -18.62
N ARG A 202 22.28 -22.28 -18.69
CA ARG A 202 23.41 -23.20 -18.44
C ARG A 202 23.35 -23.63 -16.97
N ILE A 203 22.45 -24.54 -16.65
CA ILE A 203 22.38 -25.18 -15.34
C ILE A 203 23.53 -26.20 -15.32
N ARG A 204 24.42 -26.05 -14.32
CA ARG A 204 25.41 -27.07 -13.99
C ARG A 204 24.64 -28.38 -13.78
N ILE A 205 25.08 -29.41 -14.48
CA ILE A 205 24.68 -30.81 -14.33
C ILE A 205 24.48 -31.09 -12.84
N ASP A 206 23.23 -31.28 -12.42
CA ASP A 206 22.77 -32.06 -11.25
C ASP A 206 21.32 -31.68 -10.92
N ASN A 207 20.44 -32.17 -11.80
CA ASN A 207 19.07 -32.64 -11.57
C ASN A 207 18.27 -32.43 -12.85
N VAL A 208 17.95 -33.55 -13.50
CA VAL A 208 16.98 -33.68 -14.60
C VAL A 208 15.58 -33.48 -14.02
N GLY A 209 15.32 -32.27 -13.50
CA GLY A 209 13.97 -31.81 -13.23
C GLY A 209 13.42 -31.22 -14.53
N ASP A 210 12.26 -31.69 -14.95
CA ASP A 210 11.55 -31.17 -16.12
C ASP A 210 11.48 -29.62 -16.06
N ARG A 211 11.61 -28.94 -17.20
CA ARG A 211 11.65 -27.45 -17.26
C ARG A 211 10.40 -26.87 -16.62
N GLU A 212 9.27 -27.51 -16.89
CA GLU A 212 7.99 -27.20 -16.25
C GLU A 212 8.07 -27.28 -14.72
N THR A 213 8.78 -28.26 -14.17
CA THR A 213 8.95 -28.42 -12.71
C THR A 213 9.68 -27.23 -12.10
N SER A 214 10.67 -26.66 -12.79
CA SER A 214 11.39 -25.47 -12.31
C SER A 214 10.50 -24.22 -12.31
N TYR A 215 9.73 -24.00 -13.38
CA TYR A 215 8.77 -22.89 -13.43
C TYR A 215 7.58 -23.09 -12.48
N ARG A 216 7.16 -24.35 -12.25
CA ARG A 216 6.14 -24.71 -11.24
C ARG A 216 6.60 -24.34 -9.84
N ARG A 217 7.87 -24.61 -9.51
CA ARG A 217 8.49 -24.18 -8.24
C ARG A 217 8.53 -22.66 -8.14
N LEU A 218 9.04 -21.96 -9.16
CA LEU A 218 9.08 -20.50 -9.18
C LEU A 218 7.68 -19.87 -9.03
N TYR A 219 6.68 -20.42 -9.71
CA TYR A 219 5.29 -19.99 -9.62
C TYR A 219 4.77 -20.16 -8.19
N ALA A 220 4.90 -21.35 -7.62
CA ALA A 220 4.50 -21.64 -6.24
C ALA A 220 5.21 -20.72 -5.24
N ASP A 221 6.53 -20.56 -5.37
CA ASP A 221 7.35 -19.72 -4.51
C ASP A 221 6.90 -18.25 -4.52
N ILE A 222 6.45 -17.72 -5.67
CA ILE A 222 5.91 -16.34 -5.75
C ILE A 222 4.65 -16.21 -4.90
N PHE A 223 3.67 -17.11 -5.07
CA PHE A 223 2.43 -17.07 -4.30
C PHE A 223 2.67 -17.34 -2.81
N ASP A 224 3.53 -18.30 -2.49
CA ASP A 224 3.87 -18.65 -1.11
C ASP A 224 4.56 -17.49 -0.38
N ASN A 225 5.50 -16.81 -1.05
CA ASN A 225 6.12 -15.61 -0.49
C ASN A 225 5.07 -14.51 -0.24
N ILE A 226 4.13 -14.28 -1.17
CA ILE A 226 3.06 -13.28 -0.98
C ILE A 226 2.20 -13.66 0.22
N LEU A 227 1.76 -14.90 0.32
CA LEU A 227 0.91 -15.40 1.40
C LEU A 227 1.63 -15.36 2.75
N GLN A 228 2.90 -15.74 2.82
CA GLN A 228 3.72 -15.68 4.03
C GLN A 228 3.89 -14.24 4.52
N HIS A 229 4.18 -13.31 3.61
CA HIS A 229 4.30 -11.89 3.97
C HIS A 229 2.93 -11.30 4.35
N MET A 230 1.84 -11.70 3.71
CA MET A 230 0.48 -11.32 4.14
C MET A 230 0.19 -11.82 5.56
N ASN A 231 0.47 -13.09 5.86
CA ASN A 231 0.19 -13.65 7.19
C ASN A 231 1.02 -12.98 8.28
N SER A 232 2.34 -12.90 8.10
CA SER A 232 3.25 -12.30 9.08
C SER A 232 2.96 -10.81 9.29
N ARG A 233 2.69 -10.05 8.22
CA ARG A 233 2.45 -8.62 8.35
C ARG A 233 1.08 -8.31 8.90
N PHE A 234 0.05 -9.11 8.63
CA PHE A 234 -1.32 -8.91 9.11
C PHE A 234 -1.66 -9.59 10.44
N GLN A 235 -0.71 -10.28 11.09
CA GLN A 235 -0.94 -10.99 12.36
C GLN A 235 -1.51 -10.10 13.48
N ASN A 236 -0.94 -8.90 13.68
CA ASN A 236 -1.36 -7.96 14.73
C ASN A 236 -2.67 -7.21 14.42
N PHE A 237 -3.32 -7.48 13.28
CA PHE A 237 -4.55 -6.76 12.95
C PHE A 237 -5.72 -7.15 13.85
N ASN A 238 -5.67 -8.35 14.42
CA ASN A 238 -6.61 -8.79 15.46
C ASN A 238 -6.51 -7.96 16.75
N GLU A 239 -5.34 -7.39 17.05
CA GLU A 239 -5.15 -6.50 18.22
C GLU A 239 -5.91 -5.17 18.04
N LEU A 240 -6.31 -4.82 16.81
CA LEU A 240 -7.04 -3.61 16.47
C LEU A 240 -8.55 -3.84 16.31
N LYS A 241 -9.06 -5.05 16.59
CA LYS A 241 -10.51 -5.32 16.52
C LYS A 241 -11.32 -4.36 17.37
N PHE A 242 -10.78 -3.85 18.48
CA PHE A 242 -11.47 -2.86 19.31
C PHE A 242 -11.84 -1.56 18.59
N VAL A 243 -11.21 -1.23 17.45
CA VAL A 243 -11.60 -0.08 16.61
C VAL A 243 -13.04 -0.21 16.12
N GLU A 244 -13.54 -1.44 15.96
CA GLU A 244 -14.95 -1.70 15.59
C GLU A 244 -15.95 -1.20 16.65
N LEU A 245 -15.53 -1.02 17.92
CA LEU A 245 -16.36 -0.39 18.94
C LEU A 245 -16.70 1.07 18.61
N CYS A 246 -15.94 1.69 17.70
CA CYS A 246 -16.21 3.03 17.19
C CYS A 246 -16.91 3.02 15.82
N ASN A 247 -17.37 1.86 15.33
CA ASN A 247 -18.21 1.78 14.15
C ASN A 247 -19.67 1.97 14.55
N PHE A 248 -20.08 3.23 14.70
CA PHE A 248 -21.41 3.60 15.18
C PHE A 248 -22.54 3.37 14.16
N ASN A 249 -22.22 2.85 12.97
CA ASN A 249 -23.18 2.61 11.89
C ASN A 249 -23.99 1.31 12.09
N ILE A 250 -24.57 1.12 13.28
CA ILE A 250 -25.39 -0.05 13.59
C ILE A 250 -26.85 0.32 13.40
N SER A 251 -27.41 -0.02 12.24
CA SER A 251 -28.86 0.07 12.02
C SER A 251 -29.58 -1.01 12.83
N ASN A 252 -30.61 -0.61 13.58
CA ASN A 252 -31.41 -1.50 14.42
C ASN A 252 -30.54 -2.30 15.41
N TYR A 253 -29.78 -1.59 16.24
CA TYR A 253 -29.04 -2.20 17.34
C TYR A 253 -30.00 -2.94 18.28
N ASP A 254 -29.60 -4.15 18.65
CA ASP A 254 -30.20 -4.92 19.74
C ASP A 254 -29.04 -5.35 20.64
N SER A 255 -29.31 -5.45 21.94
CA SER A 255 -28.41 -5.96 22.96
C SER A 255 -27.71 -7.27 22.57
N SER A 256 -28.37 -8.12 21.76
CA SER A 256 -27.83 -9.37 21.21
C SER A 256 -26.70 -9.16 20.18
N LYS A 257 -26.57 -7.97 19.59
CA LYS A 257 -25.57 -7.60 18.57
C LYS A 257 -24.35 -6.90 19.15
N PHE A 258 -24.18 -6.85 20.47
CA PHE A 258 -23.04 -6.19 21.07
C PHE A 258 -21.71 -6.83 20.58
N PRO A 259 -20.74 -6.03 20.08
CA PRO A 259 -19.49 -6.51 19.49
C PRO A 259 -18.53 -7.06 20.58
N SER A 260 -18.83 -8.26 21.06
CA SER A 260 -18.16 -8.89 22.20
C SER A 260 -16.69 -9.23 21.89
N GLU A 261 -16.38 -9.62 20.65
CA GLU A 261 -14.98 -9.85 20.23
C GLU A 261 -14.13 -8.59 20.27
N ALA A 262 -14.66 -7.47 19.74
CA ALA A 262 -13.99 -6.18 19.77
C ALA A 262 -13.81 -5.67 21.20
N PHE A 263 -14.81 -5.89 22.06
CA PHE A 263 -14.74 -5.56 23.48
C PHE A 263 -13.68 -6.37 24.23
N ASN A 264 -13.59 -7.67 23.96
CA ASN A 264 -12.54 -8.53 24.53
C ASN A 264 -11.14 -8.12 24.04
N SER A 265 -11.02 -7.72 22.77
CA SER A 265 -9.78 -7.17 22.21
C SER A 265 -9.32 -5.91 22.96
N LEU A 266 -10.25 -5.01 23.29
CA LEU A 266 -9.96 -3.82 24.10
C LEU A 266 -9.48 -4.20 25.49
N LYS A 267 -10.19 -5.13 26.14
CA LYS A 267 -9.85 -5.58 27.49
C LYS A 267 -8.43 -6.14 27.56
N LEU A 268 -8.05 -7.02 26.65
CA LEU A 268 -6.70 -7.61 26.62
C LEU A 268 -5.58 -6.58 26.49
N ASN A 269 -5.81 -5.49 25.76
CA ASN A 269 -4.78 -4.51 25.43
C ASN A 269 -4.77 -3.26 26.33
N TYR A 270 -5.93 -2.86 26.87
CA TYR A 270 -6.13 -1.57 27.52
C TYR A 270 -6.97 -1.62 28.82
N GLU A 271 -7.22 -2.79 29.42
CA GLU A 271 -8.02 -2.92 30.66
C GLU A 271 -7.62 -1.95 31.78
N ILE A 272 -6.33 -1.63 31.92
CA ILE A 272 -5.84 -0.71 32.95
C ILE A 272 -6.25 0.76 32.76
N PHE A 273 -6.72 1.15 31.57
CA PHE A 273 -7.05 2.55 31.23
C PHE A 273 -8.56 2.83 31.21
N PHE A 274 -9.38 1.78 31.22
CA PHE A 274 -10.82 1.87 31.07
C PHE A 274 -11.56 1.27 32.27
N ASP A 275 -12.64 1.93 32.67
CA ASP A 275 -13.64 1.29 33.53
C ASP A 275 -14.49 0.37 32.64
N ILE A 276 -14.15 -0.92 32.61
CA ILE A 276 -14.76 -1.91 31.71
C ILE A 276 -16.29 -2.04 31.92
N PRO A 277 -16.82 -2.16 33.15
CA PRO A 277 -18.26 -2.10 33.39
C PRO A 277 -18.91 -0.82 32.88
N ALA A 278 -18.34 0.35 33.20
CA ALA A 278 -18.92 1.62 32.77
C ALA A 278 -18.89 1.77 31.25
N LEU A 279 -17.77 1.42 30.60
CA LEU A 279 -17.62 1.46 29.14
C LEU A 279 -18.66 0.59 28.45
N LYS A 280 -18.93 -0.63 28.96
CA LYS A 280 -19.95 -1.51 28.39
C LYS A 280 -21.33 -0.86 28.45
N SER A 281 -21.72 -0.31 29.60
CA SER A 281 -23.01 0.36 29.76
C SER A 281 -23.11 1.61 28.89
N GLN A 282 -22.06 2.44 28.83
CA GLN A 282 -22.03 3.65 28.01
C GLN A 282 -22.10 3.33 26.51
N LEU A 283 -21.41 2.30 26.04
CA LEU A 283 -21.48 1.87 24.63
C LEU A 283 -22.88 1.38 24.25
N SER A 284 -23.55 0.61 25.12
CA SER A 284 -24.94 0.20 24.88
C SER A 284 -25.86 1.41 24.69
N VAL A 285 -25.76 2.42 25.57
CA VAL A 285 -26.53 3.66 25.46
C VAL A 285 -26.23 4.39 24.15
N VAL A 286 -24.96 4.48 23.77
CA VAL A 286 -24.53 5.15 22.53
C VAL A 286 -25.05 4.43 21.28
N TYR A 287 -25.06 3.10 21.26
CA TYR A 287 -25.59 2.33 20.14
C TYR A 287 -27.13 2.39 20.04
N GLU A 288 -27.83 2.47 21.17
CA GLU A 288 -29.29 2.62 21.22
C GLU A 288 -29.75 4.04 20.85
N THR A 289 -28.94 5.06 21.15
CA THR A 289 -29.30 6.46 20.92
C THR A 289 -29.06 6.86 19.45
N ALA A 290 -30.13 6.90 18.66
CA ALA A 290 -30.10 7.26 17.23
C ALA A 290 -29.36 8.58 16.95
N GLU A 291 -29.54 9.61 17.79
CA GLU A 291 -28.89 10.92 17.63
C GLU A 291 -27.36 10.85 17.65
N ILE A 292 -26.81 9.87 18.37
CA ILE A 292 -25.37 9.65 18.51
C ILE A 292 -24.89 8.68 17.41
N SER A 293 -25.61 7.58 17.19
CA SER A 293 -25.22 6.57 16.19
C SER A 293 -25.26 7.10 14.75
N ASP A 294 -26.18 8.03 14.43
CA ASP A 294 -26.28 8.70 13.13
C ASP A 294 -25.03 9.52 12.76
N LYS A 295 -24.18 9.86 13.73
CA LYS A 295 -22.92 10.58 13.48
C LYS A 295 -21.85 9.72 12.80
N LYS A 296 -22.02 8.39 12.81
CA LYS A 296 -21.28 7.32 12.08
C LYS A 296 -19.78 7.20 12.32
N THR A 297 -19.07 8.30 12.56
CA THR A 297 -17.61 8.33 12.70
C THR A 297 -17.21 8.77 14.11
N PRO A 298 -16.11 8.23 14.66
CA PRO A 298 -15.66 8.59 16.00
C PRO A 298 -15.38 10.09 16.18
N ILE A 299 -14.92 10.79 15.14
CA ILE A 299 -14.71 12.25 15.24
C ILE A 299 -16.02 13.03 15.35
N ASN A 300 -17.06 12.62 14.61
CA ASN A 300 -18.36 13.28 14.67
C ASN A 300 -19.07 12.99 16.00
N VAL A 301 -18.96 11.76 16.51
CA VAL A 301 -19.47 11.40 17.84
C VAL A 301 -18.75 12.20 18.91
N LEU A 302 -17.42 12.25 18.89
CA LEU A 302 -16.63 13.03 19.85
C LEU A 302 -17.03 14.52 19.84
N ASN A 303 -17.14 15.13 18.66
CA ASN A 303 -17.60 16.52 18.54
C ASN A 303 -19.02 16.71 19.08
N PHE A 304 -19.94 15.78 18.79
CA PHE A 304 -21.30 15.83 19.30
C PHE A 304 -21.32 15.77 20.83
N LEU A 305 -20.59 14.83 21.45
CA LEU A 305 -20.50 14.69 22.91
C LEU A 305 -19.91 15.93 23.59
N ILE A 306 -18.95 16.60 22.95
CA ILE A 306 -18.36 17.85 23.47
C ILE A 306 -19.37 19.00 23.37
N THR A 307 -20.00 19.18 22.21
CA THR A 307 -20.95 20.29 21.99
C THR A 307 -22.22 20.19 22.84
N THR A 308 -22.66 18.98 23.17
CA THR A 308 -23.86 18.72 23.99
C THR A 308 -23.58 18.67 25.49
N GLY A 309 -22.31 18.74 25.91
CA GLY A 309 -21.93 18.60 27.32
C GLY A 309 -22.03 17.18 27.88
N LEU A 310 -22.30 16.18 27.05
CA LEU A 310 -22.40 14.76 27.43
C LEU A 310 -21.03 14.09 27.67
N SER A 311 -19.93 14.80 27.40
CA SER A 311 -18.56 14.30 27.57
C SER A 311 -18.25 13.80 28.99
N LYS A 312 -18.85 14.40 30.03
CA LYS A 312 -18.69 13.96 31.43
C LYS A 312 -19.45 12.67 31.73
N SER A 313 -20.64 12.52 31.15
CA SER A 313 -21.53 11.36 31.36
C SER A 313 -21.05 10.13 30.58
N LEU A 314 -20.47 10.34 29.40
CA LEU A 314 -19.97 9.30 28.50
C LEU A 314 -18.43 9.31 28.41
N CYS A 315 -17.78 9.47 29.57
CA CYS A 315 -16.33 9.70 29.66
C CYS A 315 -15.48 8.53 29.10
N GLU A 316 -15.93 7.28 29.25
CA GLU A 316 -15.21 6.11 28.75
C GLU A 316 -15.34 5.99 27.23
N VAL A 317 -16.49 6.37 26.67
CA VAL A 317 -16.69 6.45 25.21
C VAL A 317 -15.85 7.57 24.61
N VAL A 318 -15.72 8.71 25.31
CA VAL A 318 -14.81 9.79 24.90
C VAL A 318 -13.37 9.28 24.84
N LYS A 319 -12.88 8.64 25.91
CA LYS A 319 -11.53 8.04 25.93
C LYS A 319 -11.33 7.02 24.81
N LEU A 320 -12.35 6.20 24.52
CA LEU A 320 -12.31 5.22 23.44
C LEU A 320 -12.20 5.90 22.07
N CYS A 321 -13.00 6.93 21.82
CA CYS A 321 -12.94 7.71 20.58
C CYS A 321 -11.57 8.38 20.42
N GLU A 322 -11.04 8.99 21.48
CA GLU A 322 -9.70 9.58 21.48
C GLU A 322 -8.62 8.54 21.16
N LEU A 323 -8.66 7.38 21.83
CA LEU A 323 -7.75 6.27 21.54
C LEU A 323 -7.81 5.86 20.06
N VAL A 324 -9.00 5.61 19.53
CA VAL A 324 -9.16 5.20 18.12
C VAL A 324 -8.70 6.28 17.16
N LEU A 325 -8.97 7.56 17.44
CA LEU A 325 -8.54 8.70 16.61
C LEU A 325 -7.02 8.90 16.62
N THR A 326 -6.32 8.45 17.66
CA THR A 326 -4.85 8.46 17.69
C THR A 326 -4.21 7.35 16.84
N ILE A 327 -4.97 6.33 16.42
CA ILE A 327 -4.47 5.23 15.58
C ILE A 327 -4.53 5.69 14.12
N PRO A 328 -3.38 5.85 13.44
CA PRO A 328 -3.38 6.22 12.03
C PRO A 328 -3.85 5.04 11.18
N ALA A 329 -5.16 4.93 10.94
CA ALA A 329 -5.73 3.93 10.04
C ALA A 329 -5.31 4.16 8.58
N THR A 330 -4.99 5.42 8.21
CA THR A 330 -4.58 5.81 6.85
C THR A 330 -3.24 6.55 6.85
N SER A 331 -2.51 6.43 5.75
CA SER A 331 -1.22 7.06 5.48
C SER A 331 -1.35 8.55 5.15
N ALA A 332 -2.56 9.04 4.85
CA ALA A 332 -2.79 10.37 4.30
C ALA A 332 -2.19 11.51 5.17
N PRO A 333 -2.32 11.53 6.51
CA PRO A 333 -1.71 12.58 7.34
C PRO A 333 -0.18 12.52 7.31
N VAL A 334 0.37 11.31 7.26
CA VAL A 334 1.81 11.06 7.27
C VAL A 334 2.44 11.40 5.90
N GLU A 335 1.80 11.01 4.79
CA GLU A 335 2.23 11.39 3.44
C GLU A 335 2.12 12.89 3.20
N GLN A 336 1.08 13.55 3.74
CA GLN A 336 0.95 15.00 3.71
C GLN A 336 2.13 15.65 4.45
N SER A 337 2.46 15.17 5.65
CA SER A 337 3.58 15.68 6.44
C SER A 337 4.93 15.50 5.74
N PHE A 338 5.20 14.32 5.18
CA PHE A 338 6.42 14.08 4.39
C PHE A 338 6.47 14.91 3.10
N SER A 339 5.34 15.08 2.43
CA SER A 339 5.24 15.92 1.22
C SER A 339 5.47 17.39 1.54
N VAL A 340 4.93 17.89 2.65
CA VAL A 340 5.16 19.25 3.15
C VAL A 340 6.63 19.43 3.52
N SER A 341 7.21 18.49 4.27
CA SER A 341 8.64 18.51 4.61
C SER A 341 9.52 18.55 3.35
N LYS A 342 9.22 17.72 2.35
CA LYS A 342 9.95 17.73 1.06
C LYS A 342 9.80 19.07 0.33
N ARG A 343 8.61 19.68 0.35
CA ARG A 343 8.39 21.01 -0.24
C ARG A 343 9.18 22.10 0.48
N ILE A 344 9.19 22.10 1.82
CA ILE A 344 9.97 23.07 2.62
C ILE A 344 11.46 22.91 2.31
N LYS A 345 11.99 21.69 2.35
CA LYS A 345 13.41 21.42 1.99
C LYS A 345 13.73 21.84 0.56
N SER A 346 12.83 21.58 -0.39
CA SER A 346 13.03 21.96 -1.80
C SER A 346 12.94 23.47 -2.02
N PHE A 347 12.04 24.16 -1.31
CA PHE A 347 11.86 25.60 -1.39
C PHE A 347 13.05 26.36 -0.78
N ILE A 348 13.53 25.90 0.38
CA ILE A 348 14.65 26.53 1.09
C ILE A 348 16.01 26.13 0.48
N ARG A 349 16.06 25.09 -0.36
CA ARG A 349 17.26 24.60 -1.08
C ARG A 349 18.49 24.30 -0.18
N ASN A 350 18.32 24.27 1.14
CA ASN A 350 19.39 24.05 2.12
C ASN A 350 19.08 22.85 3.03
N SER A 351 20.13 22.30 3.65
CA SER A 351 20.01 21.51 4.87
C SER A 351 19.56 22.41 6.01
N THR A 352 18.25 22.66 6.12
CA THR A 352 17.65 23.28 7.31
C THR A 352 17.89 22.40 8.53
N SER A 353 18.18 23.01 9.68
CA SER A 353 18.17 22.31 10.96
C SER A 353 16.80 21.67 11.20
N GLU A 354 16.79 20.56 11.94
CA GLU A 354 15.54 19.86 12.31
C GLU A 354 14.59 20.79 13.08
N ASP A 355 15.10 21.76 13.82
CA ASP A 355 14.29 22.75 14.56
C ASP A 355 13.50 23.67 13.62
N ILE A 356 14.15 24.24 12.61
CA ILE A 356 13.47 25.11 11.64
C ILE A 356 12.41 24.33 10.87
N LEU A 357 12.73 23.08 10.50
CA LEU A 357 11.81 22.24 9.78
C LEU A 357 10.60 21.83 10.64
N SER A 358 10.85 21.52 11.92
CA SER A 358 9.81 21.18 12.89
C SER A 358 8.89 22.36 13.20
N ASN A 359 9.40 23.60 13.12
CA ASN A 359 8.58 24.81 13.30
C ASN A 359 7.78 25.17 12.04
N LEU A 360 8.35 25.01 10.84
CA LEU A 360 7.70 25.37 9.58
C LEU A 360 6.69 24.31 9.07
N ALA A 361 6.90 23.04 9.41
CA ALA A 361 6.02 21.96 8.97
C ALA A 361 4.57 22.11 9.50
N PRO A 362 4.32 22.37 10.80
CA PRO A 362 2.97 22.60 11.33
C PRO A 362 2.26 23.77 10.65
N ILE A 363 2.96 24.90 10.46
CA ILE A 363 2.42 26.11 9.79
C ILE A 363 2.00 25.79 8.35
N SER A 364 2.80 24.97 7.66
CA SER A 364 2.54 24.59 6.27
C SER A 364 1.44 23.54 6.14
N ILE A 365 1.35 22.59 7.09
CA ILE A 365 0.27 21.59 7.16
C ILE A 365 -1.06 22.30 7.44
N GLU A 366 -1.08 23.17 8.46
CA GLU A 366 -2.26 23.91 8.93
C GLU A 366 -2.48 25.23 8.19
N LYS A 367 -1.95 25.37 6.97
CA LYS A 367 -2.03 26.62 6.18
C LYS A 367 -3.45 27.16 6.07
N LYS A 368 -4.48 26.30 6.02
CA LYS A 368 -5.89 26.72 5.97
C LYS A 368 -6.32 27.40 7.27
N LEU A 369 -5.92 26.82 8.40
CA LEU A 369 -6.21 27.28 9.76
C LEU A 369 -5.46 28.60 10.05
N VAL A 370 -4.18 28.69 9.65
CA VAL A 370 -3.39 29.92 9.71
C VAL A 370 -4.04 31.04 8.87
N LYS A 371 -4.52 30.71 7.67
CA LYS A 371 -5.23 31.67 6.81
C LYS A 371 -6.58 32.11 7.39
N SER A 372 -7.30 31.24 8.10
CA SER A 372 -8.52 31.67 8.80
C SER A 372 -8.22 32.62 9.94
N TYR A 373 -7.12 32.42 10.68
CA TYR A 373 -6.71 33.38 11.72
C TYR A 373 -6.22 34.72 11.13
N GLN A 374 -5.50 34.71 10.01
CA GLN A 374 -5.13 35.94 9.28
C GLN A 374 -6.32 36.76 8.77
N LYS A 375 -7.48 36.12 8.56
CA LYS A 375 -8.72 36.83 8.19
C LYS A 375 -9.44 37.42 9.41
N ILE A 376 -9.22 36.86 10.60
CA ILE A 376 -9.89 37.25 11.85
C ILE A 376 -9.10 38.37 12.56
N GLN A 377 -7.78 38.38 12.43
CA GLN A 377 -6.92 39.47 12.89
C GLN A 377 -6.22 40.07 11.67
N ASN A 378 -6.45 41.36 11.40
CA ASN A 378 -5.69 42.17 10.45
C ASN A 378 -4.20 42.22 10.88
N PHE A 379 -3.47 41.13 10.71
CA PHE A 379 -2.01 41.12 10.88
C PHE A 379 -1.40 41.68 9.60
N THR A 380 -1.27 43.00 9.58
CA THR A 380 -0.36 43.71 8.68
C THR A 380 1.05 43.33 9.11
N ILE A 381 1.68 42.40 8.39
CA ILE A 381 3.11 42.15 8.52
C ILE A 381 3.80 43.32 7.81
N LEU A 382 4.34 44.26 8.59
CA LEU A 382 5.28 45.28 8.12
C LEU A 382 6.64 44.67 7.84
#